data_AF-A0AAQ3Q5K5-F1
#
_entry.id   AF-A0AAQ3Q5K5-F1
#
_cell.length_a   1.000
_cell.length_b   1.000
_cell.length_c   1.000
_cell.angle_alpha   90.00
_cell.angle_beta   90.00
_cell.angle_gamma   90.00
#
_symmetry.space_group_name_H-M   'P 1'
#
loop_
_entity.id
_entity.type
_entity.pdbx_description
1 polymer ?
#
loop_
_entity_poly.entity_id
_entity_poly.type
_entity_poly.pdbx_seq_one_letter_code
_entity_poly.pdbx_strand_id
1 'polypeptide(L)'
;MIPEKAWTHLLEPFRITSLKNSSINQALEFDLLNVTQMTARRKDGHLSVFYFGPSGHAPLYKQDCSHWCLPGVPDSWNELLYALFLKGDSLKHQNMTNFSTT
;
A
#
# COMPACT_ATOMS: atom_id res chain seq x y z
N MET A 1 2.77 17.58 17.80
CA MET A 1 3.09 16.14 17.89
C MET A 1 1.86 15.36 17.49
N ILE A 2 1.93 14.61 16.39
CA ILE A 2 0.83 13.74 15.94
C ILE A 2 0.88 12.48 16.84
N PRO A 3 -0.22 12.04 17.46
CA PRO A 3 -0.18 10.90 18.38
C PRO A 3 0.23 9.63 17.63
N GLU A 4 1.15 8.84 18.18
CA GLU A 4 1.61 7.56 17.59
C GLU A 4 0.44 6.61 17.25
N LYS A 5 -0.64 6.67 18.02
CA LYS A 5 -1.84 5.82 17.83
C LYS A 5 -2.70 6.22 16.62
N ALA A 6 -2.44 7.36 15.99
CA ALA A 6 -3.25 7.82 14.87
C ALA A 6 -3.02 6.99 13.60
N TRP A 7 -1.90 6.29 13.47
CA TRP A 7 -1.47 5.64 12.23
C TRP A 7 -1.30 4.12 12.32
N THR A 8 -1.48 3.52 13.49
CA THR A 8 -1.30 2.06 13.67
C THR A 8 -2.23 1.24 12.78
N HIS A 9 -3.43 1.77 12.50
CA HIS A 9 -4.40 1.17 11.58
C HIS A 9 -3.90 1.06 10.12
N LEU A 10 -2.87 1.82 9.72
CA LEU A 10 -2.26 1.70 8.39
C LEU A 10 -1.28 0.52 8.29
N LEU A 11 -0.82 0.00 9.44
CA LEU A 11 0.15 -1.10 9.55
C LEU A 11 -0.52 -2.44 9.91
N GLU A 12 -1.84 -2.53 9.75
CA GLU A 12 -2.64 -3.73 9.94
C GLU A 12 -3.20 -4.16 8.57
N PRO A 13 -2.52 -5.05 7.84
CA PRO A 13 -2.99 -5.53 6.56
C PRO A 13 -4.22 -6.44 6.72
N PHE A 14 -5.10 -6.41 5.71
CA PHE A 14 -6.29 -7.27 5.69
C PHE A 14 -5.89 -8.65 5.18
N ARG A 15 -6.15 -9.70 5.97
CA ARG A 15 -5.93 -11.08 5.54
C ARG A 15 -7.08 -11.56 4.68
N ILE A 16 -6.77 -11.99 3.47
CA ILE A 16 -7.71 -12.60 2.54
C ILE A 16 -7.28 -14.04 2.30
N THR A 17 -8.18 -14.98 2.59
CA THR A 17 -8.01 -16.40 2.27
C THR A 17 -8.79 -16.74 1.01
N SER A 18 -8.13 -17.24 -0.04
CA SER A 18 -8.81 -17.72 -1.24
C SER A 18 -9.58 -19.01 -0.94
N LEU A 19 -10.85 -19.07 -1.38
CA LEU A 19 -11.63 -20.31 -1.33
C LEU A 19 -10.99 -21.34 -2.27
N LYS A 20 -10.83 -22.57 -1.78
CA LYS A 20 -10.37 -23.70 -2.59
C LYS A 20 -11.41 -23.98 -3.68
N ASN A 21 -11.02 -23.89 -4.94
CA ASN A 21 -11.74 -24.56 -6.02
C ASN A 21 -11.24 -26.01 -6.11
N SER A 22 -12.09 -26.92 -6.59
CA SER A 22 -11.93 -28.38 -6.54
C SER A 22 -10.68 -28.94 -7.24
N SER A 23 -9.87 -28.09 -7.86
CA SER A 23 -8.67 -28.41 -8.62
C SER A 23 -7.37 -27.81 -8.04
N ILE A 24 -7.43 -27.01 -6.95
CA ILE A 24 -6.25 -26.45 -6.28
C ILE A 24 -6.30 -26.82 -4.79
N ASN A 25 -5.42 -27.73 -4.36
CA ASN A 25 -5.41 -28.28 -3.00
C ASN A 25 -4.86 -27.33 -1.91
N GLN A 26 -4.45 -26.11 -2.24
CA GLN A 26 -3.90 -25.13 -1.30
C GLN A 26 -4.77 -23.88 -1.20
N ALA A 27 -5.15 -23.53 0.03
CA ALA A 27 -5.70 -22.22 0.33
C ALA A 27 -4.54 -21.23 0.31
N LEU A 28 -4.71 -20.15 -0.45
CA LEU A 28 -3.71 -19.10 -0.59
C LEU A 28 -4.10 -17.94 0.33
N GLU A 29 -3.21 -17.57 1.25
CA GLU A 29 -3.39 -16.45 2.18
C GLU A 29 -2.57 -15.27 1.68
N PHE A 30 -3.19 -14.09 1.58
CA PHE A 30 -2.53 -12.85 1.22
C PHE A 30 -2.91 -11.73 2.17
N ASP A 31 -1.92 -10.86 2.44
CA ASP A 31 -2.08 -9.61 3.17
C ASP A 31 -2.34 -8.46 2.18
N LEU A 32 -3.42 -7.71 2.40
CA LEU A 32 -3.80 -6.57 1.57
C LEU A 32 -3.48 -5.24 2.28
N LEU A 33 -2.69 -4.38 1.64
CA LEU A 33 -2.42 -3.03 2.12
C LEU A 33 -3.54 -2.07 1.66
N ASN A 34 -4.37 -1.60 2.60
CA ASN A 34 -5.47 -0.68 2.28
C ASN A 34 -5.01 0.79 2.32
N VAL A 35 -4.73 1.35 1.15
CA VAL A 35 -4.34 2.76 0.98
C VAL A 35 -5.52 3.66 0.58
N THR A 36 -6.75 3.14 0.52
CA THR A 36 -7.89 3.83 -0.10
C THR A 36 -8.18 5.19 0.54
N GLN A 37 -8.30 5.25 1.87
CA GLN A 37 -8.62 6.50 2.56
C GLN A 37 -7.50 7.54 2.51
N MET A 38 -6.24 7.13 2.63
CA MET A 38 -5.12 8.06 2.54
C MET A 38 -4.97 8.61 1.12
N THR A 39 -5.13 7.76 0.10
CA THR A 39 -5.07 8.14 -1.32
C THR A 39 -6.21 9.08 -1.70
N ALA A 40 -7.43 8.83 -1.22
CA ALA A 40 -8.60 9.67 -1.52
C ALA A 40 -8.45 11.12 -1.01
N ARG A 41 -7.61 11.34 0.01
CA ARG A 41 -7.29 12.68 0.54
C ARG A 41 -6.30 13.45 -0.33
N ARG A 42 -5.60 12.78 -1.26
CA ARG A 42 -4.52 13.35 -2.06
C ARG A 42 -4.91 13.61 -3.51
N LYS A 43 -6.07 14.20 -3.75
CA LYS A 43 -6.52 14.57 -5.12
C LYS A 43 -5.55 15.53 -5.84
N ASP A 44 -4.74 16.25 -5.07
CA ASP A 44 -3.66 17.14 -5.53
C ASP A 44 -2.46 16.38 -6.12
N GLY A 45 -2.32 15.09 -5.86
CA GLY A 45 -1.19 14.28 -6.29
C GLY A 45 -1.25 13.82 -7.76
N HIS A 46 -2.31 14.13 -8.51
CA HIS A 46 -2.49 13.67 -9.89
C HIS A 46 -1.74 14.54 -10.91
N LEU A 47 -1.39 13.96 -12.06
CA LEU A 47 -0.77 14.72 -13.17
C LEU A 47 -1.71 15.78 -13.75
N SER A 48 -3.03 15.59 -13.70
CA SER A 48 -4.02 16.54 -14.20
C SER A 48 -3.72 16.94 -15.66
N VAL A 49 -3.40 18.22 -15.91
CA VAL A 49 -3.04 18.78 -17.22
C VAL A 49 -1.58 18.55 -17.61
N PHE A 50 -0.74 18.15 -16.65
CA PHE A 50 0.70 17.92 -16.85
C PHE A 50 1.01 16.52 -17.37
N TYR A 51 -0.01 15.68 -17.62
CA TYR A 51 0.19 14.44 -18.35
C TYR A 51 0.59 14.77 -19.79
N PHE A 52 1.84 14.46 -20.15
CA PHE A 52 2.40 14.71 -21.48
C PHE A 52 1.78 13.75 -22.50
N GLY A 53 0.77 14.22 -23.22
CA GLY A 53 0.37 13.62 -24.49
C GLY A 53 1.32 14.04 -25.62
N PRO A 54 1.24 13.42 -26.82
CA PRO A 54 2.05 13.79 -27.98
C PRO A 54 1.92 15.26 -28.42
N SER A 55 0.96 16.01 -27.87
CA SER A 55 0.64 17.41 -28.19
C SER A 55 1.00 18.42 -27.07
N GLY A 56 1.62 17.98 -25.96
CA GLY A 56 1.87 18.84 -24.79
C GLY A 56 0.81 18.69 -23.69
N HIS A 57 0.50 19.79 -22.99
CA HIS A 57 -0.47 19.80 -21.88
C HIS A 57 -1.85 19.32 -22.31
N ALA A 58 -2.49 18.49 -21.48
CA ALA A 58 -3.82 18.01 -21.76
C ALA A 58 -4.85 19.15 -21.64
N PRO A 59 -5.87 19.23 -22.52
CA PRO A 59 -6.91 20.23 -22.40
C PRO A 59 -7.72 20.03 -21.11
N LEU A 60 -8.30 21.12 -20.57
CA LEU A 60 -8.95 21.12 -19.25
C LEU A 60 -10.07 20.06 -19.10
N TYR A 61 -10.70 19.64 -20.19
CA TYR A 61 -11.75 18.61 -20.20
C TYR A 61 -11.22 17.17 -20.31
N LYS A 62 -9.90 16.99 -20.48
CA LYS A 62 -9.24 15.68 -20.66
C LYS A 62 -8.04 15.54 -19.72
N GLN A 63 -8.24 15.84 -18.44
CA GLN A 63 -7.21 15.73 -17.41
C GLN A 63 -7.01 14.27 -16.98
N ASP A 64 -5.77 13.94 -16.62
CA ASP A 64 -5.46 12.65 -16.01
C ASP A 64 -5.71 12.71 -14.50
N CYS A 65 -6.74 11.98 -14.06
CA CYS A 65 -7.13 11.83 -12.66
C CYS A 65 -6.88 10.40 -12.14
N SER A 66 -6.12 9.58 -12.89
CA SER A 66 -5.87 8.18 -12.54
C SER A 66 -4.42 7.95 -12.16
N HIS A 67 -3.49 8.69 -12.78
CA HIS A 67 -2.06 8.56 -12.51
C HIS A 67 -1.57 9.62 -11.50
N TRP A 68 -0.45 9.32 -10.86
CA TRP A 68 0.14 10.13 -9.79
C TRP A 68 1.44 10.77 -10.24
N CYS A 69 1.66 12.03 -9.85
CA CYS A 69 2.96 12.69 -9.94
C CYS A 69 3.99 11.97 -9.07
N LEU A 70 5.25 12.03 -9.50
CA LEU A 70 6.40 11.59 -8.71
C LEU A 70 7.37 12.77 -8.49
N PRO A 71 7.88 12.98 -7.26
CA PRO A 71 7.53 12.24 -6.04
C PRO A 71 6.08 12.51 -5.58
N GLY A 72 5.42 11.53 -4.94
CA GLY A 72 4.01 11.65 -4.60
C GLY A 72 3.38 10.47 -3.85
N VAL A 73 2.08 10.26 -4.10
CA VAL A 73 1.25 9.27 -3.38
C VAL A 73 1.81 7.84 -3.45
N PRO A 74 2.34 7.35 -4.59
CA PRO A 74 2.95 6.02 -4.66
C PRO A 74 4.17 5.84 -3.74
N ASP A 75 4.92 6.90 -3.46
CA ASP A 75 6.09 6.81 -2.57
C ASP A 75 5.64 6.51 -1.14
N SER A 76 4.56 7.15 -0.67
CA SER A 76 3.98 6.85 0.65
C SER A 76 3.43 5.42 0.75
N TRP A 77 2.92 4.84 -0.35
CA TRP A 77 2.52 3.43 -0.35
C TRP A 77 3.74 2.52 -0.19
N ASN A 78 4.86 2.84 -0.84
CA ASN A 78 6.10 2.09 -0.74
C ASN A 78 6.70 2.16 0.67
N GLU A 79 6.64 3.33 1.33
CA GLU A 79 7.08 3.47 2.72
C GLU A 79 6.27 2.60 3.69
N LEU A 80 4.94 2.56 3.54
CA LEU A 80 4.07 1.69 4.33
C LEU A 80 4.36 0.21 4.08
N LEU A 81 4.51 -0.17 2.81
CA LEU A 81 4.86 -1.54 2.44
C LEU A 81 6.22 -1.96 3.04
N TYR A 82 7.21 -1.08 2.98
CA TYR A 82 8.53 -1.33 3.57
C TYR A 82 8.44 -1.49 5.09
N ALA A 83 7.66 -0.66 5.78
CA ALA A 83 7.43 -0.78 7.21
C ALA A 83 6.76 -2.12 7.59
N LEU A 84 5.83 -2.62 6.76
CA LEU A 84 5.22 -3.94 6.95
C LEU A 84 6.22 -5.08 6.82
N PHE A 85 7.12 -5.02 5.83
CA PHE A 85 8.18 -6.02 5.69
C PHE A 85 9.11 -6.04 6.91
N LEU A 86 9.56 -4.87 7.37
CA LEU A 86 10.41 -4.77 8.57
C LEU A 86 9.72 -5.29 9.83
N LYS A 87 8.41 -5.02 9.99
CA LYS A 87 7.60 -5.55 11.09
C LYS A 87 7.52 -7.08 11.03
N GLY A 88 7.30 -7.65 9.84
CA GLY A 88 7.27 -9.09 9.62
C GLY A 88 8.61 -9.76 9.97
N ASP A 89 9.71 -9.18 9.51
CA ASP A 89 11.06 -9.68 9.82
C ASP A 89 11.35 -9.64 11.32
N SER A 90 10.94 -8.57 12.00
CA SER A 90 11.09 -8.43 13.45
C SER A 90 10.31 -9.49 14.22
N LEU A 91 9.07 -9.78 13.83
CA LEU A 91 8.24 -10.83 14.44
C LEU A 91 8.84 -12.22 14.22
N LYS A 92 9.42 -12.48 13.04
CA LYS A 92 10.10 -13.75 12.75
C LYS A 92 11.32 -13.94 13.65
N HIS A 93 12.12 -12.90 13.86
CA HIS A 93 13.27 -12.95 14.76
C HIS A 93 12.85 -13.20 16.21
N GLN A 94 11.77 -12.55 16.69
CA GLN A 94 11.25 -12.79 18.05
C GLN A 94 10.75 -14.23 18.25
N ASN A 95 10.08 -14.79 17.24
CA ASN A 95 9.63 -16.19 17.29
C ASN A 95 10.81 -17.17 17.33
N MET A 96 11.89 -16.87 16.60
CA MET A 96 13.12 -17.69 16.61
C MET A 96 13.87 -17.60 17.93
N THR A 97 13.97 -16.42 18.55
CA THR A 97 14.61 -16.27 19.86
C THR A 97 13.84 -17.00 20.95
N ASN A 98 12.50 -16.93 20.93
CA ASN A 98 11.66 -17.60 21.93
C ASN A 98 11.77 -19.14 21.83
N PHE A 99 11.84 -19.68 20.61
CA PHE A 99 12.01 -21.12 20.39
C PHE A 99 13.40 -21.64 20.81
N SER A 100 14.40 -20.76 20.88
CA SER A 100 15.77 -21.09 21.29
C SER A 100 15.98 -21.07 22.82
N THR A 101 15.01 -20.52 23.56
CA THR A 101 15.07 -20.35 25.02
C THR A 101 14.14 -21.30 25.81
N THR A 102 13.47 -22.22 25.12
CA THR A 102 12.72 -23.36 25.69
C THR A 102 13.37 -24.67 25.28
#